data_AF-A0A9Q1M5E4-F1
#
_entry.id   AF-A0A9Q1M5E4-F1
#
_cell.length_a   1.000
_cell.length_b   1.000
_cell.length_c   1.000
_cell.angle_alpha   90.00
_cell.angle_beta   90.00
_cell.angle_gamma   90.00
#
_symmetry.space_group_name_H-M   'P 1'
#
loop_
_entity.id
_entity.type
_entity.pdbx_description
1 polymer ?
#
loop_
_entity_poly.entity_id
_entity_poly.type
_entity_poly.pdbx_seq_one_letter_code
_entity_poly.pdbx_strand_id
1 'polypeptide(L)'
;MPKITFGNFGEVTKHDALKAAVAEFICMITFVFPAEGCALLFSKMITDGGLASSMITASISHAFALFVAVSIGTNISGGHVSPAVTFGAFVGGHITFVRSILYWIAQLLGSVVAVYLLKFSTNGLEVSAHPPQLPWNAVLYEIIMTFILVYTYYATAFDPKRGNVGIISPIAIGLICGANILSGGALFGAAMNPAMAFCQAVISWTWTYHWVYWLGCALLFSKMITTGGPTAGLISASLSHGFALLAAVSVGANISGGHVNPAVTFGAFVGGHITFLRSILYWIAQLLGSVVSVYLLKFATNGLKVSAYPPALPWDAVIFEIVMTFLLVYTYYATAFDPKRGNMGIISPIAIGLIVTANILSGGTLFGAAMNPAIAFGQAVISSTWTHHWVYWLGNFVGATIAALVYQTIFIDNNTYEQLPITDY
;
A
#
# COMPACT_ATOMS: atom_id res chain seq x y z
N MET A 1 18.54 -12.21 16.96
CA MET A 1 19.87 -11.85 16.42
C MET A 1 19.77 -11.87 14.91
N PRO A 2 20.01 -10.75 14.19
CA PRO A 2 20.11 -10.80 12.74
C PRO A 2 21.37 -11.59 12.36
N LYS A 3 21.18 -12.72 11.66
CA LYS A 3 22.28 -13.55 11.14
C LYS A 3 22.67 -13.03 9.76
N ILE A 4 23.28 -11.85 9.69
CA ILE A 4 23.86 -11.35 8.44
C ILE A 4 24.90 -12.37 7.99
N THR A 5 24.75 -12.87 6.75
CA THR A 5 25.59 -13.91 6.18
C THR A 5 26.25 -13.41 4.91
N PHE A 6 27.58 -13.45 4.85
CA PHE A 6 28.32 -12.96 3.68
C PHE A 6 28.09 -13.87 2.46
N GLY A 7 28.05 -15.19 2.66
CA GLY A 7 28.00 -16.18 1.58
C GLY A 7 29.41 -16.56 1.09
N ASN A 8 29.48 -17.31 -0.01
CA ASN A 8 30.73 -17.72 -0.66
C ASN A 8 30.67 -17.34 -2.14
N PHE A 9 31.77 -16.88 -2.74
CA PHE A 9 31.85 -16.56 -4.17
C PHE A 9 31.46 -17.71 -5.09
N GLY A 10 31.69 -18.97 -4.67
CA GLY A 10 31.22 -20.14 -5.42
C GLY A 10 29.70 -20.22 -5.57
N GLU A 11 28.93 -19.54 -4.70
CA GLU A 11 27.48 -19.43 -4.79
C GLU A 11 27.02 -18.86 -6.14
N VAL A 12 27.80 -17.96 -6.73
CA VAL A 12 27.46 -17.29 -7.99
C VAL A 12 27.35 -18.25 -9.17
N THR A 13 28.09 -19.34 -9.12
CA THR A 13 28.09 -20.37 -10.18
C THR A 13 27.04 -21.45 -9.96
N LYS A 14 26.35 -21.43 -8.81
CA LYS A 14 25.33 -22.44 -8.53
C LYS A 14 24.10 -22.19 -9.39
N HIS A 15 23.54 -23.29 -9.87
CA HIS A 15 22.41 -23.28 -10.78
C HIS A 15 21.16 -22.63 -10.17
N ASP A 16 20.95 -22.76 -8.86
CA ASP A 16 19.84 -22.12 -8.14
C ASP A 16 20.02 -20.59 -8.05
N ALA A 17 21.24 -20.11 -7.76
CA ALA A 17 21.56 -18.68 -7.71
C ALA A 17 21.41 -18.03 -9.10
N LEU A 18 21.88 -18.70 -10.15
CA LEU A 18 21.72 -18.23 -11.53
C LEU A 18 20.26 -18.19 -11.97
N LYS A 19 19.48 -19.25 -11.66
CA LYS A 19 18.03 -19.27 -11.90
C LYS A 19 17.32 -18.12 -11.20
N ALA A 20 17.66 -17.87 -9.94
CA ALA A 20 17.08 -16.77 -9.18
C ALA A 20 17.46 -15.39 -9.77
N ALA A 21 18.70 -15.20 -10.18
CA ALA A 21 19.13 -13.96 -10.85
C ALA A 21 18.39 -13.74 -12.18
N VAL A 22 18.23 -14.79 -13.01
CA VAL A 22 17.45 -14.71 -14.25
C VAL A 22 15.98 -14.39 -13.96
N ALA A 23 15.41 -14.98 -12.90
CA ALA A 23 14.05 -14.65 -12.48
C ALA A 23 13.93 -13.18 -12.07
N GLU A 24 14.83 -12.64 -11.25
CA GLU A 24 14.85 -11.22 -10.87
C GLU A 24 14.97 -10.29 -12.09
N PHE A 25 15.78 -10.66 -13.08
CA PHE A 25 15.91 -9.93 -14.34
C PHE A 25 14.57 -9.88 -15.10
N ILE A 26 13.90 -11.03 -15.28
CA ILE A 26 12.60 -11.13 -15.95
C ILE A 26 11.50 -10.40 -15.16
N CYS A 27 11.50 -10.53 -13.83
CA CYS A 27 10.56 -9.83 -12.96
C CYS A 27 10.73 -8.31 -13.06
N MET A 28 11.97 -7.81 -13.13
CA MET A 28 12.21 -6.39 -13.34
C MET A 28 11.73 -5.90 -14.70
N ILE A 29 11.87 -6.69 -15.78
CA ILE A 29 11.28 -6.33 -17.08
C ILE A 29 9.76 -6.27 -16.98
N THR A 30 9.15 -7.30 -16.36
CA THR A 30 7.70 -7.41 -16.16
C THR A 30 7.15 -6.24 -15.35
N PHE A 31 7.93 -5.74 -14.39
CA PHE A 31 7.57 -4.59 -13.59
C PHE A 31 7.76 -3.27 -14.36
N VAL A 32 8.97 -2.99 -14.82
CA VAL A 32 9.36 -1.66 -15.34
C VAL A 32 8.69 -1.35 -16.68
N PHE A 33 8.55 -2.34 -17.57
CA PHE A 33 8.00 -2.10 -18.91
C PHE A 33 6.57 -1.51 -18.88
N PRO A 34 5.56 -2.14 -18.24
CA PRO A 34 4.23 -1.55 -18.15
C PRO A 34 4.18 -0.31 -17.24
N ALA A 35 4.96 -0.30 -16.15
CA ALA A 35 5.01 0.79 -15.18
C ALA A 35 5.48 2.12 -15.81
N GLU A 36 6.53 2.06 -16.63
CA GLU A 36 7.04 3.23 -17.37
C GLU A 36 6.28 3.48 -18.68
N GLY A 37 5.86 2.41 -19.35
CA GLY A 37 5.10 2.51 -20.59
C GLY A 37 3.81 3.30 -20.41
N CYS A 38 3.12 3.14 -19.27
CA CYS A 38 1.91 3.92 -19.01
C CYS A 38 2.21 5.41 -18.84
N ALA A 39 3.28 5.79 -18.14
CA ALA A 39 3.65 7.19 -17.95
C ALA A 39 4.02 7.86 -19.29
N LEU A 40 4.81 7.14 -20.10
CA LEU A 40 5.25 7.58 -21.42
C LEU A 40 4.08 7.78 -22.39
N LEU A 41 3.18 6.78 -22.50
CA LEU A 41 2.07 6.81 -23.45
C LEU A 41 0.95 7.75 -23.02
N PHE A 42 0.67 7.85 -21.72
CA PHE A 42 -0.38 8.72 -21.20
C PHE A 42 -0.08 10.20 -21.51
N SER A 43 1.19 10.61 -21.48
CA SER A 43 1.63 11.96 -21.87
C SER A 43 1.30 12.33 -23.32
N LYS A 44 1.11 11.32 -24.19
CA LYS A 44 0.79 11.49 -25.62
C LYS A 44 -0.70 11.41 -25.92
N MET A 45 -1.49 10.73 -25.07
CA MET A 45 -2.91 10.50 -25.30
C MET A 45 -3.81 11.66 -24.87
N ILE A 46 -3.36 12.55 -23.99
CA ILE A 46 -4.21 13.62 -23.47
C ILE A 46 -3.53 14.98 -23.68
N THR A 47 -4.13 15.81 -24.54
CA THR A 47 -3.69 17.19 -24.81
C THR A 47 -3.97 18.16 -23.65
N ASP A 48 -4.88 17.80 -22.72
CA ASP A 48 -5.30 18.61 -21.56
C ASP A 48 -5.38 17.81 -20.22
N GLY A 49 -4.55 16.76 -20.06
CA GLY A 49 -4.69 15.79 -18.96
C GLY A 49 -4.30 16.35 -17.59
N GLY A 50 -5.30 16.64 -16.76
CA GLY A 50 -5.08 17.07 -15.37
C GLY A 50 -4.26 16.05 -14.55
N LEU A 51 -3.30 16.57 -13.77
CA LEU A 51 -2.31 15.86 -12.93
C LEU A 51 -2.80 14.54 -12.31
N ALA A 52 -3.99 14.53 -11.72
CA ALA A 52 -4.48 13.38 -10.98
C ALA A 52 -4.83 12.15 -11.86
N SER A 53 -5.22 12.35 -13.12
CA SER A 53 -5.50 11.23 -14.04
C SER A 53 -4.25 10.41 -14.40
N SER A 54 -3.13 11.10 -14.55
CA SER A 54 -1.83 10.48 -14.80
C SER A 54 -1.30 9.73 -13.57
N MET A 55 -1.48 10.27 -12.37
CA MET A 55 -1.07 9.64 -11.12
C MET A 55 -1.84 8.36 -10.85
N ILE A 56 -3.16 8.37 -11.10
CA ILE A 56 -4.00 7.17 -10.99
C ILE A 56 -3.52 6.11 -11.95
N THR A 57 -3.27 6.49 -13.21
CA THR A 57 -2.79 5.56 -14.24
C THR A 57 -1.43 4.97 -13.87
N ALA A 58 -0.48 5.81 -13.45
CA ALA A 58 0.85 5.40 -13.02
C ALA A 58 0.78 4.47 -11.81
N SER A 59 0.01 4.84 -10.77
CA SER A 59 -0.17 4.06 -9.56
C SER A 59 -0.73 2.67 -9.84
N ILE A 60 -1.83 2.58 -10.61
CA ILE A 60 -2.48 1.29 -10.93
C ILE A 60 -1.52 0.42 -11.76
N SER A 61 -0.86 1.01 -12.76
CA SER A 61 0.11 0.27 -13.59
C SER A 61 1.24 -0.30 -12.74
N HIS A 62 1.85 0.52 -11.88
CA HIS A 62 2.92 0.07 -10.99
C HIS A 62 2.42 -1.00 -10.01
N ALA A 63 1.22 -0.83 -9.47
CA ALA A 63 0.68 -1.75 -8.48
C ALA A 63 0.46 -3.14 -9.06
N PHE A 64 -0.16 -3.23 -10.24
CA PHE A 64 -0.41 -4.50 -10.90
C PHE A 64 0.85 -5.10 -11.53
N ALA A 65 1.72 -4.27 -12.11
CA ALA A 65 2.99 -4.74 -12.65
C ALA A 65 3.87 -5.35 -11.55
N LEU A 66 3.98 -4.69 -10.39
CA LEU A 66 4.75 -5.21 -9.26
C LEU A 66 4.09 -6.45 -8.66
N PHE A 67 2.75 -6.45 -8.51
CA PHE A 67 2.01 -7.65 -8.09
C PHE A 67 2.35 -8.86 -8.95
N VAL A 68 2.27 -8.72 -10.29
CA VAL A 68 2.56 -9.81 -11.22
C VAL A 68 4.03 -10.19 -11.16
N ALA A 69 4.95 -9.23 -11.18
CA ALA A 69 6.39 -9.48 -11.12
C ALA A 69 6.80 -10.25 -9.86
N VAL A 70 6.26 -9.87 -8.70
CA VAL A 70 6.50 -10.60 -7.44
C VAL A 70 5.88 -11.99 -7.51
N SER A 71 4.65 -12.13 -8.03
CA SER A 71 3.96 -13.43 -8.12
C SER A 71 4.74 -14.46 -8.93
N ILE A 72 5.27 -14.06 -10.09
CA ILE A 72 6.03 -14.96 -10.97
C ILE A 72 7.43 -15.27 -10.40
N GLY A 73 8.01 -14.36 -9.60
CA GLY A 73 9.33 -14.53 -8.97
C GLY A 73 9.32 -15.26 -7.63
N THR A 74 8.18 -15.30 -6.93
CA THR A 74 8.08 -15.74 -5.52
C THR A 74 8.67 -17.14 -5.32
N ASN A 75 8.38 -18.09 -6.20
CA ASN A 75 8.81 -19.49 -6.08
C ASN A 75 10.20 -19.78 -6.68
N ILE A 76 10.89 -18.77 -7.23
CA ILE A 76 12.20 -18.93 -7.89
C ILE A 76 13.28 -18.11 -7.18
N SER A 77 13.07 -16.80 -7.07
CA SER A 77 14.02 -15.86 -6.45
C SER A 77 13.55 -15.33 -5.10
N GLY A 78 12.28 -15.55 -4.75
CA GLY A 78 11.60 -14.82 -3.67
C GLY A 78 10.92 -13.54 -4.15
N GLY A 79 11.06 -13.19 -5.44
CA GLY A 79 10.38 -12.05 -6.07
C GLY A 79 10.70 -10.72 -5.39
N HIS A 80 11.98 -10.37 -5.22
CA HIS A 80 12.37 -9.13 -4.55
C HIS A 80 12.06 -7.90 -5.40
N VAL A 81 12.36 -7.98 -6.71
CA VAL A 81 12.03 -6.98 -7.73
C VAL A 81 12.44 -5.55 -7.31
N SER A 82 13.46 -5.41 -6.45
CA SER A 82 13.92 -4.14 -5.91
C SER A 82 15.25 -4.32 -5.15
N PRO A 83 16.26 -3.49 -5.43
CA PRO A 83 17.49 -3.48 -4.66
C PRO A 83 17.29 -3.16 -3.18
N ALA A 84 16.34 -2.29 -2.85
CA ALA A 84 16.02 -1.92 -1.47
C ALA A 84 15.39 -3.09 -0.69
N VAL A 85 14.50 -3.86 -1.34
CA VAL A 85 13.93 -5.09 -0.77
C VAL A 85 15.01 -6.14 -0.58
N THR A 86 15.91 -6.29 -1.55
CA THR A 86 17.03 -7.23 -1.47
C THR A 86 18.01 -6.85 -0.36
N PHE A 87 18.28 -5.56 -0.18
CA PHE A 87 19.06 -5.06 0.95
C PHE A 87 18.35 -5.33 2.28
N GLY A 88 17.05 -5.05 2.35
CA GLY A 88 16.21 -5.37 3.50
C GLY A 88 16.32 -6.85 3.86
N ALA A 89 16.10 -7.75 2.90
CA ALA A 89 16.22 -9.20 3.07
C ALA A 89 17.61 -9.63 3.56
N PHE A 90 18.68 -8.98 3.05
CA PHE A 90 20.05 -9.25 3.48
C PHE A 90 20.26 -8.88 4.95
N VAL A 91 19.81 -7.69 5.37
CA VAL A 91 19.92 -7.22 6.76
C VAL A 91 19.17 -8.14 7.73
N GLY A 92 18.03 -8.71 7.32
CA GLY A 92 17.30 -9.70 8.13
C GLY A 92 17.84 -11.13 8.04
N GLY A 93 18.86 -11.38 7.22
CA GLY A 93 19.46 -12.70 7.07
C GLY A 93 18.64 -13.67 6.22
N HIS A 94 17.79 -13.17 5.32
CA HIS A 94 17.01 -13.96 4.36
C HIS A 94 17.76 -14.25 3.05
N ILE A 95 18.85 -13.52 2.78
CA ILE A 95 19.69 -13.70 1.59
C ILE A 95 21.15 -13.40 1.95
N THR A 96 22.12 -14.04 1.28
CA THR A 96 23.55 -13.77 1.50
C THR A 96 23.98 -12.49 0.80
N PHE A 97 25.05 -11.85 1.28
CA PHE A 97 25.60 -10.66 0.62
C PHE A 97 25.98 -10.93 -0.85
N VAL A 98 26.64 -12.07 -1.11
CA VAL A 98 27.04 -12.46 -2.48
C VAL A 98 25.82 -12.61 -3.39
N ARG A 99 24.74 -13.26 -2.93
CA ARG A 99 23.53 -13.41 -3.74
C ARG A 99 22.79 -12.08 -3.90
N SER A 100 22.81 -11.19 -2.90
CA SER A 100 22.25 -9.85 -3.04
C SER A 100 22.92 -9.05 -4.16
N ILE A 101 24.24 -9.15 -4.33
CA ILE A 101 24.95 -8.51 -5.45
C ILE A 101 24.42 -9.03 -6.80
N LEU A 102 24.21 -10.35 -6.93
CA LEU A 102 23.65 -10.92 -8.16
C LEU A 102 22.25 -10.41 -8.45
N TYR A 103 21.42 -10.32 -7.42
CA TYR A 103 20.06 -9.79 -7.54
C TYR A 103 20.11 -8.33 -7.97
N TRP A 104 20.98 -7.50 -7.39
CA TRP A 104 21.12 -6.10 -7.79
C TRP A 104 21.56 -5.96 -9.24
N ILE A 105 22.53 -6.75 -9.70
CA ILE A 105 22.97 -6.76 -11.10
C ILE A 105 21.80 -7.14 -12.01
N ALA A 106 21.10 -8.24 -11.71
CA ALA A 106 19.95 -8.69 -12.47
C ALA A 106 18.83 -7.65 -12.51
N GLN A 107 18.55 -7.00 -11.38
CA GLN A 107 17.50 -6.02 -11.25
C GLN A 107 17.79 -4.75 -12.06
N LEU A 108 19.03 -4.24 -11.97
CA LEU A 108 19.49 -3.07 -12.73
C LEU A 108 19.53 -3.34 -14.24
N LEU A 109 19.99 -4.53 -14.65
CA LEU A 109 19.98 -4.92 -16.06
C LEU A 109 18.55 -5.06 -16.58
N GLY A 110 17.66 -5.70 -15.81
CA GLY A 110 16.27 -5.89 -16.20
C GLY A 110 15.53 -4.57 -16.38
N SER A 111 15.73 -3.61 -15.47
CA SER A 111 15.11 -2.30 -15.59
C SER A 111 15.62 -1.51 -16.81
N VAL A 112 16.92 -1.54 -17.07
CA VAL A 112 17.52 -0.89 -18.24
C VAL A 112 17.01 -1.51 -19.55
N VAL A 113 16.98 -2.85 -19.64
CA VAL A 113 16.45 -3.55 -20.82
C VAL A 113 15.00 -3.16 -21.06
N ALA A 114 14.17 -3.07 -20.02
CA ALA A 114 12.76 -2.68 -20.13
C ALA A 114 12.58 -1.30 -20.78
N VAL A 115 13.32 -0.27 -20.34
CA VAL A 115 13.19 1.07 -20.90
C VAL A 115 13.73 1.18 -22.33
N TYR A 116 14.76 0.40 -22.70
CA TYR A 116 15.21 0.33 -24.09
C TYR A 116 14.20 -0.39 -25.00
N LEU A 117 13.57 -1.46 -24.50
CA LEU A 117 12.46 -2.11 -25.22
C LEU A 117 11.29 -1.15 -25.40
N LEU A 118 10.96 -0.35 -24.39
CA LEU A 118 9.96 0.71 -24.52
C LEU A 118 10.35 1.71 -25.60
N LYS A 119 11.54 2.30 -25.51
CA LYS A 119 12.04 3.28 -26.50
C LYS A 119 11.98 2.75 -27.93
N PHE A 120 12.40 1.50 -28.12
CA PHE A 120 12.30 0.81 -29.41
C PHE A 120 10.83 0.68 -29.87
N SER A 121 9.96 0.17 -28.99
CA SER A 121 8.54 -0.08 -29.29
C SER A 121 7.74 1.20 -29.53
N THR A 122 8.17 2.32 -28.96
CA THR A 122 7.51 3.62 -29.07
C THR A 122 8.13 4.54 -30.12
N ASN A 123 8.93 4.01 -31.05
CA ASN A 123 9.61 4.79 -32.10
C ASN A 123 10.45 5.95 -31.56
N GLY A 124 11.22 5.69 -30.49
CA GLY A 124 12.22 6.62 -29.96
C GLY A 124 11.74 7.53 -28.83
N LEU A 125 10.50 7.41 -28.34
CA LEU A 125 10.10 8.11 -27.12
C LEU A 125 10.95 7.68 -25.92
N GLU A 126 11.32 8.63 -25.06
CA GLU A 126 12.19 8.40 -23.91
C GLU A 126 11.46 8.62 -22.59
N VAL A 127 11.64 7.68 -21.68
CA VAL A 127 11.32 7.88 -20.27
C VAL A 127 12.33 8.88 -19.70
N SER A 128 11.87 9.92 -19.02
CA SER A 128 12.75 10.95 -18.45
C SER A 128 12.93 10.73 -16.95
N ALA A 129 14.18 10.70 -16.47
CA ALA A 129 14.46 10.87 -15.05
C ALA A 129 14.20 12.33 -14.64
N HIS A 130 13.66 12.52 -13.45
CA HIS A 130 13.25 13.83 -12.97
C HIS A 130 13.80 14.10 -11.57
N PRO A 131 14.83 14.95 -11.45
CA PRO A 131 15.46 15.27 -10.18
C PRO A 131 14.48 15.91 -9.18
N PRO A 132 14.49 15.52 -7.89
CA PRO A 132 13.66 16.15 -6.87
C PRO A 132 14.06 17.61 -6.66
N GLN A 133 13.07 18.48 -6.45
CA GLN A 133 13.30 19.90 -6.15
C GLN A 133 13.83 20.12 -4.72
N LEU A 134 13.38 19.29 -3.78
CA LEU A 134 13.79 19.31 -2.37
C LEU A 134 14.45 17.97 -2.01
N PRO A 135 15.76 17.79 -2.25
CA PRO A 135 16.41 16.48 -2.18
C PRO A 135 16.34 15.85 -0.78
N TRP A 136 16.47 16.64 0.30
CA TRP A 136 16.40 16.10 1.66
C TRP A 136 14.99 15.71 2.09
N ASN A 137 13.99 16.50 1.70
CA ASN A 137 12.58 16.16 1.91
C ASN A 137 12.20 14.89 1.13
N ALA A 138 12.70 14.78 -0.10
CA ALA A 138 12.58 13.57 -0.90
C ALA A 138 13.20 12.38 -0.13
N VAL A 139 14.47 12.44 0.30
CA VAL A 139 15.11 11.37 1.08
C VAL A 139 14.26 10.91 2.28
N LEU A 140 13.67 11.83 3.04
CA LEU A 140 12.83 11.42 4.17
C LEU A 140 11.56 10.70 3.71
N TYR A 141 10.88 11.25 2.70
CA TYR A 141 9.66 10.65 2.15
C TYR A 141 9.91 9.22 1.68
N GLU A 142 11.06 9.01 1.10
CA GLU A 142 11.54 7.74 0.56
C GLU A 142 11.77 6.69 1.61
N ILE A 143 12.47 7.08 2.68
CA ILE A 143 12.71 6.21 3.81
C ILE A 143 11.37 5.70 4.34
N ILE A 144 10.36 6.57 4.42
CA ILE A 144 9.03 6.20 4.90
C ILE A 144 8.35 5.22 3.93
N MET A 145 8.30 5.52 2.64
CA MET A 145 7.58 4.68 1.67
C MET A 145 8.27 3.34 1.43
N THR A 146 9.59 3.32 1.36
CA THR A 146 10.36 2.08 1.25
C THR A 146 10.33 1.28 2.52
N PHE A 147 10.34 1.92 3.70
CA PHE A 147 10.08 1.21 4.95
C PHE A 147 8.73 0.48 4.90
N ILE A 148 7.66 1.17 4.47
CA ILE A 148 6.33 0.56 4.37
C ILE A 148 6.32 -0.60 3.37
N LEU A 149 6.95 -0.44 2.19
CA LEU A 149 7.04 -1.51 1.19
C LEU A 149 7.85 -2.71 1.72
N VAL A 150 9.05 -2.49 2.25
CA VAL A 150 9.94 -3.53 2.77
C VAL A 150 9.32 -4.21 3.99
N TYR A 151 8.67 -3.47 4.88
CA TYR A 151 7.94 -4.05 6.01
C TYR A 151 6.78 -4.94 5.55
N THR A 152 6.11 -4.56 4.45
CA THR A 152 5.10 -5.42 3.80
C THR A 152 5.73 -6.74 3.34
N TYR A 153 6.86 -6.70 2.63
CA TYR A 153 7.62 -7.91 2.28
C TYR A 153 7.96 -8.76 3.51
N TYR A 154 8.42 -8.14 4.59
CA TYR A 154 8.78 -8.87 5.80
C TYR A 154 7.59 -9.60 6.40
N ALA A 155 6.49 -8.90 6.62
CA ALA A 155 5.33 -9.47 7.30
C ALA A 155 4.57 -10.48 6.42
N THR A 156 4.52 -10.27 5.09
CA THR A 156 3.71 -11.09 4.20
C THR A 156 4.50 -12.14 3.43
N ALA A 157 5.78 -11.91 3.12
CA ALA A 157 6.60 -12.82 2.31
C ALA A 157 7.67 -13.56 3.12
N PHE A 158 8.37 -12.87 4.03
CA PHE A 158 9.56 -13.42 4.69
C PHE A 158 9.28 -14.09 6.04
N ASP A 159 8.34 -13.56 6.83
CA ASP A 159 8.04 -14.08 8.17
C ASP A 159 7.60 -15.55 8.09
N PRO A 160 8.29 -16.49 8.75
CA PRO A 160 7.85 -17.88 8.83
C PRO A 160 6.46 -18.07 9.46
N LYS A 161 6.00 -17.08 10.26
CA LYS A 161 4.68 -17.07 10.91
C LYS A 161 3.59 -16.38 10.09
N ARG A 162 3.86 -16.03 8.83
CA ARG A 162 2.91 -15.37 7.92
C ARG A 162 1.63 -16.17 7.61
N GLY A 163 1.60 -17.47 7.91
CA GLY A 163 0.43 -18.32 7.66
C GLY A 163 -0.14 -18.14 6.24
N ASN A 164 -1.46 -18.04 6.13
CA ASN A 164 -2.15 -17.89 4.85
C ASN A 164 -1.99 -16.51 4.20
N VAL A 165 -1.52 -15.50 4.94
CA VAL A 165 -1.23 -14.17 4.37
C VAL A 165 -0.14 -14.25 3.31
N GLY A 166 0.74 -15.27 3.37
CA GLY A 166 1.71 -15.55 2.33
C GLY A 166 1.11 -15.73 0.93
N ILE A 167 -0.15 -16.20 0.83
CA ILE A 167 -0.84 -16.40 -0.45
C ILE A 167 -1.15 -15.06 -1.13
N ILE A 168 -1.50 -14.05 -0.35
CA ILE A 168 -1.82 -12.70 -0.85
C ILE A 168 -0.63 -11.73 -0.78
N SER A 169 0.56 -12.22 -0.40
CA SER A 169 1.75 -11.39 -0.28
C SER A 169 2.04 -10.57 -1.55
N PRO A 170 2.03 -11.16 -2.77
CA PRO A 170 2.33 -10.38 -3.97
C PRO A 170 1.35 -9.23 -4.21
N ILE A 171 0.05 -9.43 -3.97
CA ILE A 171 -0.94 -8.38 -4.19
C ILE A 171 -0.85 -7.29 -3.12
N ALA A 172 -0.55 -7.65 -1.86
CA ALA A 172 -0.28 -6.66 -0.82
C ALA A 172 0.93 -5.78 -1.16
N ILE A 173 2.01 -6.38 -1.67
CA ILE A 173 3.23 -5.69 -2.12
C ILE A 173 2.97 -4.77 -3.32
N GLY A 174 2.22 -5.24 -4.32
CA GLY A 174 1.86 -4.42 -5.47
C GLY A 174 1.01 -3.23 -5.08
N LEU A 175 -0.07 -3.45 -4.32
CA LEU A 175 -1.01 -2.40 -3.97
C LEU A 175 -0.40 -1.36 -3.03
N ILE A 176 0.47 -1.74 -2.09
CA ILE A 176 1.16 -0.74 -1.25
C ILE A 176 2.09 0.17 -2.07
N CYS A 177 2.73 -0.37 -3.11
CA CYS A 177 3.49 0.44 -4.07
C CYS A 177 2.56 1.46 -4.77
N GLY A 178 1.40 1.02 -5.25
CA GLY A 178 0.39 1.92 -5.83
C GLY A 178 -0.09 3.01 -4.87
N ALA A 179 -0.41 2.64 -3.62
CA ALA A 179 -0.85 3.59 -2.59
C ALA A 179 0.20 4.66 -2.34
N ASN A 180 1.47 4.25 -2.30
CA ASN A 180 2.59 5.13 -2.06
C ASN A 180 2.82 6.12 -3.21
N ILE A 181 2.64 5.68 -4.46
CA ILE A 181 2.64 6.54 -5.65
C ILE A 181 1.52 7.59 -5.59
N LEU A 182 0.31 7.20 -5.18
CA LEU A 182 -0.79 8.17 -5.05
C LEU A 182 -0.54 9.21 -3.96
N SER A 183 0.13 8.80 -2.87
CA SER A 183 0.40 9.67 -1.72
C SER A 183 1.52 10.70 -2.01
N GLY A 184 2.58 10.29 -2.71
CA GLY A 184 3.79 11.09 -2.83
C GLY A 184 4.37 11.26 -4.23
N GLY A 185 3.82 10.58 -5.23
CA GLY A 185 4.31 10.56 -6.61
C GLY A 185 4.39 11.95 -7.26
N ALA A 186 3.46 12.84 -6.93
CA ALA A 186 3.44 14.18 -7.54
C ALA A 186 4.50 15.15 -7.01
N LEU A 187 4.95 14.99 -5.77
CA LEU A 187 5.80 15.99 -5.10
C LEU A 187 7.22 15.49 -4.91
N PHE A 188 7.35 14.22 -4.57
CA PHE A 188 8.61 13.58 -4.29
C PHE A 188 8.88 12.56 -5.38
N GLY A 189 7.89 11.71 -5.73
CA GLY A 189 7.91 10.70 -6.80
C GLY A 189 7.80 9.17 -6.49
N ALA A 190 7.34 8.64 -5.36
CA ALA A 190 7.44 7.23 -4.89
C ALA A 190 7.77 6.08 -5.89
N ALA A 191 9.03 5.88 -6.25
CA ALA A 191 9.59 4.72 -6.93
C ALA A 191 9.88 3.52 -5.99
N MET A 192 10.20 3.71 -4.70
CA MET A 192 10.50 2.65 -3.70
C MET A 192 11.50 1.53 -4.10
N ASN A 193 12.15 1.69 -5.26
CA ASN A 193 13.02 0.76 -5.95
C ASN A 193 14.15 1.51 -6.69
N PRO A 194 15.41 1.38 -6.24
CA PRO A 194 16.57 2.01 -6.89
C PRO A 194 16.77 1.61 -8.35
N ALA A 195 16.52 0.34 -8.70
CA ALA A 195 16.70 -0.12 -10.08
C ALA A 195 15.67 0.51 -11.02
N MET A 196 14.50 0.86 -10.49
CA MET A 196 13.46 1.59 -11.20
C MET A 196 13.90 3.03 -11.51
N ALA A 197 14.44 3.76 -10.53
CA ALA A 197 15.00 5.09 -10.79
C ALA A 197 16.26 5.05 -11.69
N PHE A 198 17.05 3.98 -11.60
CA PHE A 198 18.29 3.82 -12.35
C PHE A 198 18.06 3.74 -13.85
N CYS A 199 17.06 2.98 -14.32
CA CYS A 199 16.83 2.84 -15.76
C CYS A 199 16.47 4.15 -16.44
N GLN A 200 15.71 5.01 -15.76
CA GLN A 200 15.38 6.35 -16.24
C GLN A 200 16.63 7.24 -16.37
N ALA A 201 17.50 7.22 -15.35
CA ALA A 201 18.74 7.99 -15.36
C ALA A 201 19.68 7.54 -16.48
N VAL A 202 19.73 6.22 -16.74
CA VAL A 202 20.51 5.64 -17.85
C VAL A 202 19.97 6.08 -19.21
N ILE A 203 18.66 5.97 -19.44
CA ILE A 203 18.10 6.25 -20.77
C ILE A 203 18.02 7.74 -21.08
N SER A 204 17.73 8.60 -20.08
CA SER A 204 17.63 10.05 -20.25
C SER A 204 18.94 10.80 -19.93
N TRP A 205 19.98 10.08 -19.53
CA TRP A 205 21.28 10.61 -19.14
C TRP A 205 21.24 11.71 -18.06
N THR A 206 20.24 11.63 -17.18
CA THR A 206 20.00 12.61 -16.12
C THR A 206 20.30 12.01 -14.75
N TRP A 207 21.45 12.38 -14.19
CA TRP A 207 21.97 11.85 -12.91
C TRP A 207 21.85 12.82 -11.74
N THR A 208 21.36 14.03 -11.98
CA THR A 208 21.21 15.07 -10.96
C THR A 208 20.36 14.56 -9.80
N TYR A 209 20.90 14.63 -8.59
CA TYR A 209 20.28 14.13 -7.34
C TYR A 209 19.87 12.63 -7.36
N HIS A 210 20.40 11.83 -8.30
CA HIS A 210 20.08 10.41 -8.39
C HIS A 210 20.45 9.62 -7.12
N TRP A 211 21.44 10.11 -6.35
CA TRP A 211 21.82 9.53 -5.07
C TRP A 211 20.67 9.48 -4.04
N VAL A 212 19.66 10.35 -4.16
CA VAL A 212 18.45 10.33 -3.31
C VAL A 212 17.74 8.98 -3.40
N TYR A 213 17.70 8.39 -4.59
CA TYR A 213 17.01 7.13 -4.85
C TYR A 213 17.77 5.90 -4.38
N TRP A 214 19.02 6.07 -3.94
CA TRP A 214 19.81 5.03 -3.28
C TRP A 214 19.87 5.26 -1.78
N LEU A 215 19.89 6.52 -1.32
CA LEU A 215 19.97 6.85 0.11
C LEU A 215 18.62 6.75 0.81
N GLY A 216 17.56 7.30 0.20
CA GLY A 216 16.20 7.21 0.74
C GLY A 216 15.44 6.00 0.21
N CYS A 217 15.82 5.55 -1.00
CA CYS A 217 15.11 4.61 -1.85
C CYS A 217 13.71 5.02 -2.29
N ALA A 218 13.79 5.87 -3.32
CA ALA A 218 13.15 5.87 -4.64
C ALA A 218 11.90 6.73 -4.95
N LEU A 219 12.08 7.69 -5.87
CA LEU A 219 11.03 8.51 -6.46
C LEU A 219 11.25 8.73 -7.98
N LEU A 220 10.25 8.29 -8.74
CA LEU A 220 9.73 8.64 -10.06
C LEU A 220 9.01 10.00 -10.07
N PHE A 221 9.52 11.04 -10.72
CA PHE A 221 8.70 12.24 -10.97
C PHE A 221 8.28 12.25 -12.43
N SER A 222 7.02 12.59 -12.70
CA SER A 222 6.59 13.20 -13.96
C SER A 222 6.18 14.61 -13.61
N LYS A 223 6.83 15.61 -14.20
CA LYS A 223 6.50 17.02 -13.99
C LYS A 223 5.05 17.30 -14.30
N MET A 224 4.20 17.55 -13.30
CA MET A 224 2.87 18.12 -13.56
C MET A 224 2.47 19.14 -12.48
N ILE A 225 2.27 20.35 -13.00
CA ILE A 225 1.84 21.56 -12.30
C ILE A 225 0.41 21.36 -11.76
N THR A 226 0.12 22.01 -10.64
CA THR A 226 -1.14 22.04 -9.90
C THR A 226 -2.37 22.40 -10.75
N THR A 227 -2.98 21.44 -11.44
CA THR A 227 -4.30 21.58 -12.10
C THR A 227 -5.08 20.26 -12.18
N GLY A 228 -5.22 19.54 -11.06
CA GLY A 228 -6.16 18.40 -10.97
C GLY A 228 -7.56 18.86 -10.54
N GLY A 229 -8.60 18.55 -11.30
CA GLY A 229 -9.99 18.81 -10.91
C GLY A 229 -10.45 17.95 -9.70
N PRO A 230 -11.54 18.34 -9.01
CA PRO A 230 -11.98 17.71 -7.74
C PRO A 230 -12.19 16.20 -7.82
N THR A 231 -12.72 15.71 -8.94
CA THR A 231 -13.07 14.29 -9.16
C THR A 231 -11.84 13.38 -9.19
N ALA A 232 -10.75 13.82 -9.79
CA ALA A 232 -9.54 13.02 -9.90
C ALA A 232 -8.77 12.95 -8.55
N GLY A 233 -8.92 13.98 -7.70
CA GLY A 233 -8.45 13.95 -6.32
C GLY A 233 -9.17 12.90 -5.46
N LEU A 234 -10.50 12.78 -5.62
CA LEU A 234 -11.30 11.77 -4.91
C LEU A 234 -10.88 10.33 -5.27
N ILE A 235 -10.74 10.03 -6.57
CA ILE A 235 -10.33 8.69 -7.02
C ILE A 235 -8.95 8.35 -6.47
N SER A 236 -8.00 9.28 -6.57
CA SER A 236 -6.64 9.12 -6.02
C SER A 236 -6.67 8.85 -4.51
N ALA A 237 -7.44 9.62 -3.75
CA ALA A 237 -7.58 9.43 -2.31
C ALA A 237 -8.20 8.08 -1.97
N SER A 238 -9.28 7.67 -2.66
CA SER A 238 -10.00 6.42 -2.40
C SER A 238 -9.15 5.17 -2.67
N LEU A 239 -8.37 5.17 -3.75
CA LEU A 239 -7.46 4.08 -4.09
C LEU A 239 -6.29 4.03 -3.11
N SER A 240 -5.72 5.19 -2.76
CA SER A 240 -4.62 5.28 -1.79
C SER A 240 -5.02 4.69 -0.43
N HIS A 241 -6.19 5.06 0.11
CA HIS A 241 -6.68 4.56 1.39
C HIS A 241 -6.97 3.06 1.35
N GLY A 242 -7.65 2.55 0.31
CA GLY A 242 -7.97 1.12 0.24
C GLY A 242 -6.75 0.25 0.04
N PHE A 243 -5.81 0.64 -0.83
CA PHE A 243 -4.56 -0.08 -1.05
C PHE A 243 -3.66 -0.08 0.20
N ALA A 244 -3.53 1.08 0.86
CA ALA A 244 -2.78 1.18 2.11
C ALA A 244 -3.42 0.35 3.22
N LEU A 245 -4.75 0.36 3.34
CA LEU A 245 -5.46 -0.43 4.34
C LEU A 245 -5.30 -1.93 4.11
N LEU A 246 -5.43 -2.40 2.87
CA LEU A 246 -5.19 -3.80 2.51
C LEU A 246 -3.80 -4.26 2.94
N ALA A 247 -2.78 -3.47 2.63
CA ALA A 247 -1.40 -3.79 3.02
C ALA A 247 -1.25 -3.78 4.55
N ALA A 248 -1.78 -2.76 5.24
CA ALA A 248 -1.69 -2.64 6.69
C ALA A 248 -2.40 -3.79 7.41
N VAL A 249 -3.58 -4.21 6.93
CA VAL A 249 -4.31 -5.37 7.47
C VAL A 249 -3.53 -6.66 7.17
N SER A 250 -2.99 -6.84 5.95
CA SER A 250 -2.18 -8.02 5.60
C SER A 250 -0.98 -8.17 6.54
N VAL A 251 -0.27 -7.07 6.77
CA VAL A 251 0.88 -6.99 7.67
C VAL A 251 0.50 -7.30 9.12
N GLY A 252 -0.65 -6.78 9.58
CA GLY A 252 -1.09 -6.92 10.97
C GLY A 252 -1.89 -8.20 11.27
N ALA A 253 -2.41 -8.90 10.25
CA ALA A 253 -3.42 -9.96 10.42
C ALA A 253 -2.96 -11.08 11.37
N ASN A 254 -1.78 -11.65 11.16
CA ASN A 254 -1.27 -12.75 12.01
C ASN A 254 -0.61 -12.27 13.33
N ILE A 255 -0.37 -10.96 13.47
CA ILE A 255 0.33 -10.39 14.63
C ILE A 255 -0.68 -9.90 15.66
N SER A 256 -1.64 -9.08 15.22
CA SER A 256 -2.57 -8.36 16.09
C SER A 256 -4.02 -8.37 15.61
N GLY A 257 -4.31 -9.05 14.49
CA GLY A 257 -5.60 -8.99 13.79
C GLY A 257 -5.69 -7.85 12.77
N GLY A 258 -4.71 -6.94 12.72
CA GLY A 258 -4.68 -5.88 11.69
C GLY A 258 -5.84 -4.88 11.79
N HIS A 259 -6.34 -4.58 13.00
CA HIS A 259 -7.51 -3.71 13.16
C HIS A 259 -7.30 -2.30 12.57
N VAL A 260 -6.14 -1.68 12.86
CA VAL A 260 -5.66 -0.35 12.40
C VAL A 260 -6.65 0.83 12.51
N ASN A 261 -7.80 0.60 13.14
CA ASN A 261 -8.95 1.47 13.17
C ASN A 261 -9.65 1.31 14.54
N PRO A 262 -9.84 2.40 15.30
CA PRO A 262 -10.53 2.36 16.57
C PRO A 262 -11.95 1.80 16.49
N ALA A 263 -12.67 2.06 15.41
CA ALA A 263 -14.03 1.56 15.21
C ALA A 263 -14.06 0.05 14.96
N VAL A 264 -13.13 -0.49 14.17
CA VAL A 264 -12.97 -1.95 14.00
C VAL A 264 -12.61 -2.60 15.33
N THR A 265 -11.71 -1.98 16.11
CA THR A 265 -11.34 -2.46 17.45
C THR A 265 -12.52 -2.44 18.41
N PHE A 266 -13.36 -1.40 18.36
CA PHE A 266 -14.57 -1.30 19.15
C PHE A 266 -15.61 -2.35 18.73
N GLY A 267 -15.81 -2.54 17.43
CA GLY A 267 -16.68 -3.59 16.89
C GLY A 267 -16.22 -4.98 17.34
N ALA A 268 -14.92 -5.26 17.29
CA ALA A 268 -14.35 -6.51 17.81
C ALA A 268 -14.58 -6.67 19.32
N PHE A 269 -14.49 -5.58 20.09
CA PHE A 269 -14.77 -5.60 21.53
C PHE A 269 -16.25 -5.92 21.82
N VAL A 270 -17.17 -5.26 21.11
CA VAL A 270 -18.62 -5.48 21.24
C VAL A 270 -19.01 -6.92 20.91
N GLY A 271 -18.41 -7.53 19.87
CA GLY A 271 -18.66 -8.94 19.54
C GLY A 271 -17.84 -9.95 20.36
N GLY A 272 -17.07 -9.51 21.36
CA GLY A 272 -16.35 -10.41 22.26
C GLY A 272 -15.03 -10.98 21.71
N HIS A 273 -14.50 -10.44 20.61
CA HIS A 273 -13.26 -10.91 19.95
C HIS A 273 -11.98 -10.29 20.53
N ILE A 274 -12.08 -9.28 21.39
CA ILE A 274 -10.95 -8.65 22.08
C ILE A 274 -11.38 -8.16 23.46
N THR A 275 -10.50 -8.29 24.46
CA THR A 275 -10.75 -7.80 25.83
C THR A 275 -10.69 -6.27 25.90
N PHE A 276 -11.46 -5.65 26.78
CA PHE A 276 -11.48 -4.20 26.98
C PHE A 276 -10.10 -3.56 27.14
N LEU A 277 -9.23 -4.12 28.00
CA LEU A 277 -7.90 -3.56 28.23
C LEU A 277 -7.02 -3.59 26.96
N ARG A 278 -7.09 -4.67 26.18
CA ARG A 278 -6.40 -4.75 24.88
C ARG A 278 -6.97 -3.74 23.88
N SER A 279 -8.28 -3.51 23.87
CA SER A 279 -8.90 -2.47 23.04
C SER A 279 -8.34 -1.09 23.35
N ILE A 280 -8.15 -0.75 24.63
CA ILE A 280 -7.54 0.53 25.04
C ILE A 280 -6.11 0.64 24.50
N LEU A 281 -5.29 -0.40 24.66
CA LEU A 281 -3.91 -0.39 24.15
C LEU A 281 -3.86 -0.24 22.62
N TYR A 282 -4.79 -0.87 21.92
CA TYR A 282 -4.93 -0.75 20.46
C TYR A 282 -5.30 0.69 20.06
N TRP A 283 -6.25 1.31 20.75
CA TRP A 283 -6.63 2.70 20.49
C TRP A 283 -5.47 3.67 20.73
N ILE A 284 -4.72 3.52 21.82
CA ILE A 284 -3.52 4.35 22.07
C ILE A 284 -2.52 4.20 20.93
N ALA A 285 -2.20 2.97 20.53
CA ALA A 285 -1.26 2.72 19.44
C ALA A 285 -1.74 3.27 18.09
N GLN A 286 -3.03 3.11 17.76
CA GLN A 286 -3.65 3.61 16.53
C GLN A 286 -3.66 5.13 16.47
N LEU A 287 -4.00 5.81 17.56
CA LEU A 287 -4.03 7.27 17.63
C LEU A 287 -2.62 7.87 17.56
N LEU A 288 -1.65 7.30 18.30
CA LEU A 288 -0.25 7.73 18.23
C LEU A 288 0.33 7.51 16.83
N GLY A 289 0.08 6.33 16.23
CA GLY A 289 0.50 6.03 14.86
C GLY A 289 -0.05 7.03 13.85
N SER A 290 -1.33 7.40 13.98
CA SER A 290 -1.93 8.40 13.10
C SER A 290 -1.33 9.79 13.27
N VAL A 291 -1.08 10.25 14.50
CA VAL A 291 -0.46 11.56 14.75
C VAL A 291 0.96 11.61 14.20
N VAL A 292 1.76 10.57 14.45
CA VAL A 292 3.13 10.46 13.93
C VAL A 292 3.13 10.46 12.39
N SER A 293 2.24 9.67 11.76
CA SER A 293 2.14 9.61 10.31
C SER A 293 1.80 10.97 9.68
N VAL A 294 0.82 11.68 10.22
CA VAL A 294 0.40 12.99 9.69
C VAL A 294 1.46 14.06 9.93
N TYR A 295 2.16 14.01 11.07
CA TYR A 295 3.28 14.90 11.36
C TYR A 295 4.44 14.68 10.39
N LEU A 296 4.86 13.42 10.17
CA LEU A 296 5.91 13.07 9.22
C LEU A 296 5.53 13.51 7.80
N LEU A 297 4.26 13.33 7.40
CA LEU A 297 3.77 13.81 6.11
C LEU A 297 3.89 15.33 5.98
N LYS A 298 3.45 16.10 6.99
CA LYS A 298 3.57 17.57 7.00
C LYS A 298 5.03 18.02 6.93
N PHE A 299 5.92 17.37 7.66
CA PHE A 299 7.34 17.70 7.66
C PHE A 299 7.99 17.39 6.30
N ALA A 300 7.77 16.18 5.77
CA ALA A 300 8.30 15.78 4.47
C ALA A 300 7.76 16.67 3.34
N THR A 301 6.53 17.16 3.47
CA THR A 301 5.92 18.08 2.50
C THR A 301 6.31 19.56 2.66
N ASN A 302 7.30 19.87 3.48
CA ASN A 302 7.73 21.25 3.76
C ASN A 302 6.57 22.14 4.27
N GLY A 303 5.69 21.56 5.09
CA GLY A 303 4.62 22.28 5.75
C GLY A 303 3.33 22.42 4.94
N LEU A 304 3.10 21.58 3.91
CA LEU A 304 1.78 21.58 3.23
C LEU A 304 0.64 21.43 4.24
N LYS A 305 -0.45 22.15 3.96
CA LYS A 305 -1.62 22.18 4.85
C LYS A 305 -2.25 20.80 4.93
N VAL A 306 -2.33 20.26 6.15
CA VAL A 306 -3.10 19.06 6.45
C VAL A 306 -4.59 19.39 6.34
N SER A 307 -5.30 18.62 5.53
CA SER A 307 -6.73 18.79 5.33
C SER A 307 -7.50 17.90 6.31
N ALA A 308 -7.90 18.46 7.44
CA ALA A 308 -9.00 17.90 8.22
C ALA A 308 -10.32 18.32 7.59
N TYR A 309 -11.28 17.40 7.45
CA TYR A 309 -12.60 17.68 6.86
C TYR A 309 -13.62 18.01 7.95
N PRO A 310 -14.05 19.27 8.13
CA PRO A 310 -15.19 19.60 8.98
C PRO A 310 -16.49 19.46 8.15
N PRO A 311 -17.34 18.45 8.41
CA PRO A 311 -18.59 18.31 7.66
C PRO A 311 -19.49 19.54 7.85
N ALA A 312 -20.04 20.07 6.76
CA ALA A 312 -20.94 21.23 6.79
C ALA A 312 -22.30 20.89 7.42
N LEU A 313 -22.78 19.66 7.18
CA LEU A 313 -24.01 19.11 7.75
C LEU A 313 -23.66 17.96 8.69
N PRO A 314 -23.40 18.23 9.99
CA PRO A 314 -22.81 17.23 10.88
C PRO A 314 -23.71 16.02 11.12
N TRP A 315 -25.03 16.19 11.18
CA TRP A 315 -25.97 15.09 11.37
C TRP A 315 -26.08 14.18 10.14
N ASP A 316 -26.08 14.75 8.94
CA ASP A 316 -26.04 13.96 7.71
C ASP A 316 -24.73 13.17 7.62
N ALA A 317 -23.61 13.81 7.97
CA ALA A 317 -22.31 13.15 8.05
C ALA A 317 -22.29 12.01 9.09
N VAL A 318 -22.99 12.13 10.23
CA VAL A 318 -23.15 11.02 11.19
C VAL A 318 -23.82 9.83 10.53
N ILE A 319 -24.94 10.02 9.81
CA ILE A 319 -25.65 8.93 9.14
C ILE A 319 -24.75 8.23 8.13
N PHE A 320 -24.00 8.99 7.35
CA PHE A 320 -23.07 8.46 6.36
C PHE A 320 -21.88 7.71 7.00
N GLU A 321 -21.27 8.23 8.07
CA GLU A 321 -20.23 7.52 8.82
C GLU A 321 -20.77 6.23 9.46
N ILE A 322 -22.02 6.21 9.94
CA ILE A 322 -22.68 4.99 10.44
C ILE A 322 -22.76 3.93 9.35
N VAL A 323 -23.31 4.28 8.18
CA VAL A 323 -23.52 3.33 7.08
C VAL A 323 -22.19 2.81 6.55
N MET A 324 -21.23 3.69 6.27
CA MET A 324 -19.94 3.30 5.72
C MET A 324 -19.11 2.46 6.71
N THR A 325 -19.13 2.81 8.00
CA THR A 325 -18.44 2.01 9.01
C THR A 325 -19.14 0.69 9.29
N PHE A 326 -20.48 0.65 9.20
CA PHE A 326 -21.21 -0.62 9.20
C PHE A 326 -20.70 -1.52 8.07
N LEU A 327 -20.62 -1.03 6.84
CA LEU A 327 -20.13 -1.83 5.69
C LEU A 327 -18.68 -2.33 5.90
N LEU A 328 -17.80 -1.47 6.42
CA LEU A 328 -16.42 -1.83 6.73
C LEU A 328 -16.35 -2.92 7.81
N VAL A 329 -16.98 -2.70 8.96
CA VAL A 329 -16.93 -3.63 10.10
C VAL A 329 -17.67 -4.93 9.78
N TYR A 330 -18.79 -4.86 9.05
CA TYR A 330 -19.50 -6.06 8.57
C TYR A 330 -18.61 -6.91 7.65
N THR A 331 -17.92 -6.27 6.70
CA THR A 331 -16.94 -6.94 5.82
C THR A 331 -15.81 -7.58 6.64
N TYR A 332 -15.33 -6.88 7.66
CA TYR A 332 -14.33 -7.41 8.58
C TYR A 332 -14.86 -8.64 9.33
N TYR A 333 -16.08 -8.60 9.87
CA TYR A 333 -16.69 -9.75 10.53
C TYR A 333 -16.82 -10.96 9.59
N ALA A 334 -17.39 -10.74 8.40
CA ALA A 334 -17.61 -11.80 7.43
C ALA A 334 -16.33 -12.48 6.94
N THR A 335 -15.25 -11.71 6.82
CA THR A 335 -14.01 -12.20 6.23
C THR A 335 -12.95 -12.55 7.26
N ALA A 336 -12.92 -11.94 8.44
CA ALA A 336 -11.86 -12.13 9.44
C ALA A 336 -12.33 -12.86 10.71
N PHE A 337 -13.60 -12.72 11.12
CA PHE A 337 -14.09 -13.29 12.38
C PHE A 337 -15.02 -14.50 12.23
N ASP A 338 -15.83 -14.56 11.17
CA ASP A 338 -16.77 -15.67 10.97
C ASP A 338 -16.02 -17.02 10.95
N PRO A 339 -16.34 -17.99 11.81
CA PRO A 339 -15.78 -19.34 11.77
C PRO A 339 -16.08 -20.08 10.45
N LYS A 340 -17.20 -19.75 9.79
CA LYS A 340 -17.66 -20.36 8.52
C LYS A 340 -16.97 -19.77 7.30
N ARG A 341 -16.09 -18.77 7.47
CA ARG A 341 -15.42 -18.05 6.37
C ARG A 341 -14.62 -18.94 5.42
N GLY A 342 -14.11 -20.09 5.88
CA GLY A 342 -13.23 -20.95 5.09
C GLY A 342 -12.06 -20.17 4.48
N ASN A 343 -11.86 -20.33 3.17
CA ASN A 343 -10.80 -19.64 2.43
C ASN A 343 -11.01 -18.13 2.27
N MET A 344 -12.21 -17.60 2.59
CA MET A 344 -12.45 -16.14 2.55
C MET A 344 -11.55 -15.38 3.53
N GLY A 345 -11.09 -16.05 4.60
CA GLY A 345 -10.11 -15.49 5.53
C GLY A 345 -8.78 -15.09 4.88
N ILE A 346 -8.40 -15.76 3.78
CA ILE A 346 -7.17 -15.49 3.04
C ILE A 346 -7.26 -14.13 2.32
N ILE A 347 -8.44 -13.82 1.79
CA ILE A 347 -8.68 -12.59 1.02
C ILE A 347 -9.31 -11.46 1.86
N SER A 348 -9.41 -11.64 3.18
CA SER A 348 -9.98 -10.63 4.09
C SER A 348 -9.34 -9.25 3.92
N PRO A 349 -8.00 -9.11 3.86
CA PRO A 349 -7.38 -7.80 3.65
C PRO A 349 -7.79 -7.16 2.32
N ILE A 350 -8.01 -7.98 1.28
CA ILE A 350 -8.45 -7.51 -0.05
C ILE A 350 -9.86 -6.93 0.04
N ALA A 351 -10.79 -7.68 0.63
CA ALA A 351 -12.17 -7.22 0.80
C ALA A 351 -12.25 -5.95 1.64
N ILE A 352 -11.49 -5.88 2.75
CA ILE A 352 -11.44 -4.72 3.65
C ILE A 352 -10.89 -3.47 2.95
N GLY A 353 -9.82 -3.61 2.15
CA GLY A 353 -9.29 -2.48 1.38
C GLY A 353 -10.27 -1.97 0.32
N LEU A 354 -10.88 -2.88 -0.45
CA LEU A 354 -11.79 -2.53 -1.53
C LEU A 354 -13.09 -1.88 -1.04
N ILE A 355 -13.66 -2.33 0.09
CA ILE A 355 -14.87 -1.70 0.64
C ILE A 355 -14.58 -0.27 1.11
N VAL A 356 -13.39 0.00 1.66
CA VAL A 356 -12.98 1.36 2.03
C VAL A 356 -12.81 2.25 0.79
N THR A 357 -12.23 1.74 -0.30
CA THR A 357 -12.20 2.47 -1.57
C THR A 357 -13.60 2.82 -2.05
N ALA A 358 -14.52 1.84 -2.07
CA ALA A 358 -15.90 2.06 -2.51
C ALA A 358 -16.63 3.09 -1.64
N ASN A 359 -16.46 3.03 -0.33
CA ASN A 359 -17.08 3.98 0.61
C ASN A 359 -16.54 5.41 0.42
N ILE A 360 -15.23 5.59 0.26
CA ILE A 360 -14.64 6.92 0.01
C ILE A 360 -15.13 7.48 -1.32
N LEU A 361 -15.23 6.66 -2.37
CA LEU A 361 -15.82 7.08 -3.65
C LEU A 361 -17.28 7.51 -3.49
N SER A 362 -18.04 6.82 -2.64
CA SER A 362 -19.46 7.11 -2.42
C SER A 362 -19.72 8.36 -1.57
N GLY A 363 -18.91 8.60 -0.54
CA GLY A 363 -19.24 9.60 0.51
C GLY A 363 -18.14 10.61 0.83
N GLY A 364 -16.92 10.43 0.33
CA GLY A 364 -15.75 11.21 0.77
C GLY A 364 -15.84 12.71 0.49
N THR A 365 -16.47 13.11 -0.62
CA THR A 365 -16.59 14.54 -1.01
C THR A 365 -17.57 15.33 -0.15
N LEU A 366 -18.64 14.67 0.30
CA LEU A 366 -19.76 15.33 0.99
C LEU A 366 -19.73 15.14 2.51
N PHE A 367 -19.18 14.02 2.99
CA PHE A 367 -19.26 13.62 4.40
C PHE A 367 -17.90 13.31 5.02
N GLY A 368 -16.81 13.38 4.26
CA GLY A 368 -15.46 13.07 4.70
C GLY A 368 -15.09 11.59 4.61
N ALA A 369 -16.06 10.67 4.83
CA ALA A 369 -15.90 9.22 4.75
C ALA A 369 -14.63 8.72 5.46
N ALA A 370 -14.42 9.14 6.70
CA ALA A 370 -13.26 8.74 7.47
C ALA A 370 -13.31 7.26 7.81
N MET A 371 -14.48 6.78 8.26
CA MET A 371 -14.74 5.41 8.74
C MET A 371 -13.75 4.91 9.80
N ASN A 372 -12.92 5.81 10.32
CA ASN A 372 -11.77 5.54 11.16
C ASN A 372 -11.48 6.79 12.01
N PRO A 373 -11.84 6.75 13.31
CA PRO A 373 -11.58 7.85 14.23
C PRO A 373 -10.10 8.26 14.30
N ALA A 374 -9.16 7.31 14.12
CA ALA A 374 -7.74 7.62 14.21
C ALA A 374 -7.29 8.52 13.06
N ILE A 375 -7.74 8.27 11.82
CA ILE A 375 -7.42 9.10 10.64
C ILE A 375 -7.89 10.54 10.88
N ALA A 376 -9.15 10.71 11.28
CA ALA A 376 -9.71 12.03 11.56
C ALA A 376 -8.98 12.72 12.73
N PHE A 377 -8.58 11.97 13.77
CA PHE A 377 -7.90 12.50 14.94
C PHE A 377 -6.49 13.01 14.61
N GLY A 378 -5.69 12.22 13.88
CA GLY A 378 -4.34 12.64 13.47
C GLY A 378 -4.37 13.90 12.62
N GLN A 379 -5.32 14.01 11.70
CA GLN A 379 -5.52 15.21 10.89
C GLN A 379 -5.90 16.42 11.76
N ALA A 380 -6.88 16.27 12.66
CA ALA A 380 -7.35 17.33 13.55
C ALA A 380 -6.25 17.87 14.48
N VAL A 381 -5.43 16.98 15.06
CA VAL A 381 -4.30 17.36 15.93
C VAL A 381 -3.29 18.23 15.17
N ILE A 382 -2.89 17.81 13.97
CA ILE A 382 -1.82 18.49 13.22
C ILE A 382 -2.33 19.75 12.49
N SER A 383 -3.59 19.78 12.09
CA SER A 383 -4.22 20.95 11.47
C SER A 383 -4.79 21.95 12.49
N SER A 384 -4.92 21.55 13.76
CA SER A 384 -5.64 22.28 14.80
C SER A 384 -7.11 22.56 14.45
N THR A 385 -7.74 21.67 13.69
CA THR A 385 -9.15 21.79 13.26
C THR A 385 -10.01 20.76 13.98
N TRP A 386 -10.84 21.21 14.93
CA TRP A 386 -11.69 20.35 15.76
C TRP A 386 -13.19 20.48 15.49
N THR A 387 -13.57 21.37 14.57
CA THR A 387 -14.96 21.62 14.19
C THR A 387 -15.65 20.31 13.77
N HIS A 388 -16.76 19.99 14.44
CA HIS A 388 -17.56 18.77 14.21
C HIS A 388 -16.79 17.44 14.30
N HIS A 389 -15.62 17.42 14.95
CA HIS A 389 -14.79 16.21 15.04
C HIS A 389 -15.49 15.02 15.75
N TRP A 390 -16.45 15.31 16.63
CA TRP A 390 -17.25 14.30 17.34
C TRP A 390 -18.05 13.38 16.38
N VAL A 391 -18.37 13.84 15.16
CA VAL A 391 -19.09 13.08 14.13
C VAL A 391 -18.37 11.76 13.82
N TYR A 392 -17.04 11.82 13.69
CA TYR A 392 -16.21 10.66 13.37
C TYR A 392 -16.10 9.66 14.51
N TRP A 393 -16.37 10.06 15.76
CA TRP A 393 -16.40 9.13 16.88
C TRP A 393 -17.79 8.50 17.01
N LEU A 394 -18.83 9.33 17.02
CA LEU A 394 -20.21 8.86 17.17
C LEU A 394 -20.61 7.93 16.02
N GLY A 395 -20.47 8.40 14.77
CA GLY A 395 -20.92 7.65 13.61
C GLY A 395 -20.22 6.31 13.49
N ASN A 396 -18.89 6.32 13.68
CA ASN A 396 -18.09 5.10 13.53
C ASN A 396 -18.33 4.07 14.64
N PHE A 397 -18.51 4.50 15.90
CA PHE A 397 -18.81 3.55 16.97
C PHE A 397 -20.24 3.00 16.88
N VAL A 398 -21.21 3.82 16.47
CA VAL A 398 -22.59 3.34 16.22
C VAL A 398 -22.61 2.35 15.05
N GLY A 399 -22.00 2.69 13.91
CA GLY A 399 -21.90 1.77 12.76
C GLY A 399 -21.19 0.46 13.11
N ALA A 400 -20.07 0.53 13.83
CA ALA A 400 -19.34 -0.66 14.29
C ALA A 400 -20.16 -1.53 15.25
N THR A 401 -20.93 -0.91 16.16
CA THR A 401 -21.81 -1.63 17.09
C THR A 401 -22.91 -2.36 16.35
N ILE A 402 -23.58 -1.68 15.41
CA ILE A 402 -24.66 -2.29 14.62
C ILE A 402 -24.10 -3.47 13.81
N ALA A 403 -22.96 -3.31 13.14
CA ALA A 403 -22.33 -4.38 12.37
C ALA A 403 -21.95 -5.58 13.25
N ALA A 404 -21.31 -5.33 14.40
CA ALA A 404 -20.93 -6.37 15.33
C ALA A 404 -22.14 -7.13 15.87
N LEU A 405 -23.17 -6.43 16.33
CA LEU A 405 -24.38 -7.06 16.87
C LEU A 405 -25.13 -7.85 15.80
N VAL A 406 -25.35 -7.27 14.62
CA VAL A 406 -26.01 -7.95 13.49
C VAL A 406 -25.25 -9.22 13.12
N TYR A 407 -23.94 -9.13 12.92
CA TYR A 407 -23.16 -10.30 12.49
C TYR A 407 -23.08 -11.38 13.58
N GLN A 408 -22.78 -10.97 14.81
CA GLN A 408 -22.58 -11.87 15.92
C GLN A 408 -23.86 -12.61 16.33
N THR A 409 -25.01 -11.91 16.33
CA THR A 409 -26.29 -12.50 16.79
C THR A 409 -27.05 -13.23 15.70
N ILE A 410 -26.97 -12.78 14.44
CA ILE A 410 -27.79 -13.36 13.36
C ILE A 410 -27.01 -14.42 12.56
N PHE A 411 -25.72 -14.20 12.29
CA PHE A 411 -24.98 -15.00 11.30
C PHE A 411 -23.94 -15.97 11.92
N ILE A 412 -23.27 -15.57 13.01
CA ILE A 412 -22.30 -16.40 13.73
C ILE A 412 -22.97 -17.39 14.70
N ASP A 413 -24.28 -17.26 14.92
CA ASP A 413 -25.02 -18.00 15.96
C ASP A 413 -24.77 -19.53 15.92
N ASN A 414 -24.57 -20.11 17.11
CA ASN A 414 -24.13 -21.50 17.35
C ASN A 414 -25.20 -22.57 17.05
N ASN A 415 -26.33 -22.20 16.43
CA ASN A 415 -27.36 -23.15 16.06
C ASN A 415 -26.99 -23.80 14.71
N THR A 416 -26.69 -25.09 14.78
CA THR A 416 -26.63 -26.04 13.67
C THR A 416 -27.84 -25.87 12.77
N TYR A 417 -27.67 -25.19 11.63
CA TYR A 417 -28.62 -25.31 10.54
C TYR A 417 -28.43 -26.68 9.90
N GLU A 418 -29.52 -27.46 9.93
CA GLU A 418 -29.71 -28.68 9.18
C GLU A 418 -29.24 -28.48 7.73
N GLN A 419 -28.42 -29.41 7.22
CA GLN A 419 -27.99 -29.40 5.83
C GLN A 419 -29.25 -29.39 4.94
N LEU A 420 -29.36 -28.41 4.04
CA LEU A 420 -30.34 -28.50 2.96
C LEU A 420 -30.08 -29.80 2.18
N PRO A 421 -31.11 -30.60 1.85
CA PRO A 421 -30.93 -31.86 1.14
C PRO A 421 -30.09 -31.67 -0.12
N ILE A 422 -29.05 -32.51 -0.25
CA ILE A 422 -28.07 -32.49 -1.37
C ILE A 422 -28.74 -32.84 -2.72
N THR A 423 -30.07 -33.00 -2.77
CA THR A 423 -30.79 -33.48 -3.94
C THR A 423 -31.12 -32.40 -4.99
N ASP A 424 -30.83 -31.12 -4.74
CA ASP A 424 -31.19 -30.03 -5.68
C ASP A 424 -30.00 -29.11 -6.08
N TYR A 425 -28.81 -29.67 -6.32
CA TYR A 425 -27.77 -29.02 -7.17
C TYR A 425 -26.94 -30.02 -7.98
#